data_AF-A0AAN9YSQ0-F1
#
_entry.id   AF-A0AAN9YSQ0-F1
#
_cell.length_a   1.000
_cell.length_b   1.000
_cell.length_c   1.000
_cell.angle_alpha   90.00
_cell.angle_beta   90.00
_cell.angle_gamma   90.00
#
_symmetry.space_group_name_H-M   'P 1'
#
loop_
_entity.id
_entity.type
_entity.pdbx_description
1 polymer ?
#
loop_
_entity_poly.entity_id
_entity_poly.type
_entity_poly.pdbx_seq_one_letter_code
_entity_poly.pdbx_strand_id
1 'polypeptide(L)'
;MSTDVKVDDAAVAAPGDGPPLISSSKASDEKDTGVLATNHHADEDFAVEALRGPNGEEYPTAEELETLRRVKGPIGWLIYTIAFIELCERFSYYGTNAVFTNFIQQPLPDGSTTGAAGTFGQAGALDKGQQASTGLTLFSSFWSYFMPLLGGYLADSYWGKYKTIHVGIVVAMVGHIILIVSALPPVIANPSGALGCFSVGLIFFGIGVGFFKANISPMIAEQYEAQQPRAVIKVLKSGERVIVDPVLTISVIYMRYYFFINVGSLVGQISMGESGMV
;
A
#
# COMPACT_ATOMS: atom_id res chain seq x y z
N MET A 1 31.01 12.06 -61.80
CA MET A 1 30.12 13.08 -61.21
C MET A 1 30.49 13.17 -59.74
N SER A 2 30.75 14.38 -59.23
CA SER A 2 31.31 14.77 -57.92
C SER A 2 31.18 13.78 -56.74
N THR A 3 32.22 13.49 -55.94
CA THR A 3 33.04 14.39 -55.06
C THR A 3 32.20 14.95 -53.89
N ASP A 4 32.68 15.18 -52.66
CA ASP A 4 33.99 15.48 -52.05
C ASP A 4 34.03 14.88 -50.59
N VAL A 5 35.10 14.74 -49.77
CA VAL A 5 36.57 14.96 -49.79
C VAL A 5 37.24 14.19 -48.60
N LYS A 6 38.58 14.19 -48.45
CA LYS A 6 39.36 13.73 -47.26
C LYS A 6 40.03 14.91 -46.52
N VAL A 7 40.43 14.73 -45.24
CA VAL A 7 41.78 15.00 -44.66
C VAL A 7 41.74 14.98 -43.11
N ASP A 8 42.90 14.81 -42.48
CA ASP A 8 43.13 14.24 -41.15
C ASP A 8 43.52 15.26 -40.03
N ASP A 9 43.52 14.79 -38.78
CA ASP A 9 44.24 15.23 -37.55
C ASP A 9 44.37 16.73 -37.13
N ALA A 10 43.91 17.07 -35.91
CA ALA A 10 44.78 17.18 -34.71
C ALA A 10 44.13 17.86 -33.45
N ALA A 11 44.20 17.16 -32.30
CA ALA A 11 44.29 17.58 -30.88
C ALA A 11 43.67 18.90 -30.30
N VAL A 12 43.11 18.82 -29.08
CA VAL A 12 43.64 19.48 -27.84
C VAL A 12 42.87 19.09 -26.54
N ALA A 13 43.64 18.72 -25.51
CA ALA A 13 43.43 18.75 -24.03
C ALA A 13 42.10 18.35 -23.30
N ALA A 14 42.20 17.18 -22.63
CA ALA A 14 42.07 16.96 -21.17
C ALA A 14 40.69 16.88 -20.43
N PRO A 15 40.52 15.93 -19.47
CA PRO A 15 39.32 15.78 -18.62
C PRO A 15 39.57 15.94 -17.08
N GLY A 16 38.48 15.97 -16.29
CA GLY A 16 38.43 15.85 -14.82
C GLY A 16 37.02 16.25 -14.30
N ASP A 17 36.47 15.75 -13.20
CA ASP A 17 36.90 14.66 -12.30
C ASP A 17 35.68 13.88 -11.78
N GLY A 18 35.88 12.59 -11.48
CA GLY A 18 34.95 11.78 -10.69
C GLY A 18 35.51 11.54 -9.29
N PRO A 19 34.71 11.60 -8.20
CA PRO A 19 35.22 11.48 -6.83
C PRO A 19 35.86 10.10 -6.57
N PRO A 20 37.13 10.03 -6.12
CA PRO A 20 37.81 8.74 -5.91
C PRO A 20 37.30 7.94 -4.71
N LEU A 21 37.46 6.62 -4.79
CA LEU A 21 37.24 5.69 -3.68
C LEU A 21 38.40 5.74 -2.69
N ILE A 22 38.11 5.74 -1.38
CA ILE A 22 39.13 5.72 -0.33
C ILE A 22 39.78 4.32 -0.27
N SER A 23 41.10 4.26 -0.44
CA SER A 23 41.92 3.07 -0.24
C SER A 23 42.83 3.22 0.98
N SER A 24 43.31 2.10 1.53
CA SER A 24 44.12 2.07 2.76
C SER A 24 45.62 2.01 2.49
N SER A 25 46.40 2.80 3.21
CA SER A 25 47.85 2.59 3.40
C SER A 25 48.29 3.08 4.79
N LYS A 26 49.50 2.70 5.23
CA LYS A 26 49.97 2.86 6.62
C LYS A 26 51.11 3.89 6.76
N ALA A 27 51.11 4.55 7.92
CA ALA A 27 52.25 4.89 8.78
C ALA A 27 53.53 5.54 8.21
N SER A 28 53.92 6.65 8.84
CA SER A 28 55.32 6.97 9.17
C SER A 28 55.37 7.87 10.42
N ASP A 29 56.39 7.68 11.27
CA ASP A 29 56.62 8.46 12.51
C ASP A 29 57.24 9.84 12.24
N GLU A 30 57.07 10.78 13.17
CA GLU A 30 58.21 11.44 13.83
C GLU A 30 57.83 11.95 15.24
N LYS A 31 58.82 12.29 16.07
CA LYS A 31 58.67 12.70 17.48
C LYS A 31 59.00 14.18 17.68
N ASP A 32 58.43 14.79 18.72
CA ASP A 32 59.27 15.41 19.77
C ASP A 32 58.57 15.33 21.14
N THR A 33 59.13 16.00 22.15
CA THR A 33 59.09 15.62 23.57
C THR A 33 58.35 16.63 24.45
N GLY A 34 57.80 16.14 25.57
CA GLY A 34 57.01 16.96 26.49
C GLY A 34 56.54 16.21 27.74
N VAL A 35 57.48 15.66 28.53
CA VAL A 35 57.12 14.95 29.77
C VAL A 35 56.76 15.94 30.88
N LEU A 36 55.48 15.93 31.29
CA LEU A 36 55.11 16.35 32.64
C LEU A 36 53.97 15.47 33.17
N ALA A 37 54.34 14.45 33.93
CA ALA A 37 53.36 13.54 34.53
C ALA A 37 52.65 14.23 35.72
N THR A 38 51.34 14.41 35.61
CA THR A 38 50.47 14.70 36.75
C THR A 38 49.48 13.56 36.92
N ASN A 39 49.71 12.72 37.93
CA ASN A 39 48.79 11.62 38.26
C ASN A 39 47.52 12.20 38.89
N HIS A 40 46.48 12.41 38.09
CA HIS A 40 45.11 12.44 38.58
C HIS A 40 44.36 11.22 38.06
N HIS A 41 43.94 10.37 38.98
CA HIS A 41 42.78 9.50 38.75
C HIS A 41 41.54 10.40 38.70
N ALA A 42 41.22 10.89 37.51
CA ALA A 42 39.87 11.26 37.17
C ALA A 42 39.23 10.01 36.57
N ASP A 43 38.38 9.34 37.35
CA ASP A 43 37.42 8.40 36.80
C ASP A 43 36.41 9.24 36.00
N GLU A 44 36.73 9.50 34.73
CA GLU A 44 35.78 10.07 33.77
C GLU A 44 34.72 9.00 33.47
N ASP A 45 33.75 8.89 34.38
CA ASP A 45 32.41 8.41 34.06
C ASP A 45 31.89 9.28 32.91
N PHE A 46 32.14 8.83 31.67
CA PHE A 46 31.46 9.29 30.47
C PHE A 46 29.99 8.86 30.57
N ALA A 47 29.24 9.53 31.46
CA ALA A 47 27.80 9.46 31.56
C ALA A 47 27.23 9.94 30.23
N VAL A 48 27.00 8.98 29.32
CA VAL A 48 26.62 9.21 27.92
C VAL A 48 25.37 10.07 27.92
N GLU A 49 25.53 11.37 27.63
CA GLU A 49 24.49 12.35 27.95
C GLU A 49 23.25 12.04 27.11
N ALA A 50 22.21 11.53 27.80
CA ALA A 50 21.07 10.90 27.16
C ALA A 50 20.44 11.85 26.15
N LEU A 51 20.50 11.49 24.87
CA LEU A 51 20.13 12.37 23.77
C LEU A 51 18.65 12.75 23.91
N ARG A 52 18.38 14.03 24.19
CA ARG A 52 17.01 14.53 24.39
C ARG A 52 16.45 15.16 23.12
N GLY A 53 15.22 14.80 22.78
CA GLY A 53 14.44 15.43 21.73
C GLY A 53 13.92 16.81 22.15
N PRO A 54 13.48 17.66 21.19
CA PRO A 54 12.95 19.00 21.48
C PRO A 54 11.75 19.00 22.45
N ASN A 55 11.03 17.89 22.54
CA ASN A 55 9.87 17.71 23.42
C ASN A 55 10.22 17.14 24.81
N GLY A 56 11.51 16.99 25.14
CA GLY A 56 11.97 16.32 26.36
C GLY A 56 11.96 14.78 26.29
N GLU A 57 11.76 14.21 25.10
CA GLU A 57 11.80 12.77 24.84
C GLU A 57 13.24 12.23 24.99
N GLU A 58 13.43 11.12 25.71
CA GLU A 58 14.75 10.49 25.91
C GLU A 58 14.99 9.45 24.81
N TYR A 59 16.03 9.62 24.00
CA TYR A 59 16.40 8.63 22.96
C TYR A 59 17.34 7.55 23.52
N PRO A 60 17.17 6.28 23.12
CA PRO A 60 18.08 5.20 23.51
C PRO A 60 19.53 5.45 23.12
N THR A 61 20.45 5.23 24.06
CA THR A 61 21.88 5.05 23.80
C THR A 61 22.16 3.68 23.16
N ALA A 62 23.40 3.45 22.70
CA ALA A 62 23.79 2.19 22.06
C ALA A 62 23.63 0.97 22.99
N GLU A 63 24.04 1.09 24.24
CA GLU A 63 23.93 0.02 25.25
C GLU A 63 22.46 -0.28 25.60
N GLU A 64 21.62 0.76 25.63
CA GLU A 64 20.19 0.61 25.89
C GLU A 64 19.44 -0.07 24.73
N LEU A 65 19.88 0.13 23.47
CA LEU A 65 19.29 -0.52 22.30
C LEU A 65 19.44 -2.05 22.27
N GLU A 66 20.45 -2.56 22.97
CA GLU A 66 20.74 -3.99 23.15
C GLU A 66 20.15 -4.55 24.45
N THR A 67 20.18 -3.78 25.55
CA THR A 67 19.77 -4.26 26.89
C THR A 67 18.29 -4.05 27.21
N LEU A 68 17.65 -2.99 26.72
CA LEU A 68 16.27 -2.65 27.10
C LEU A 68 15.23 -3.38 26.24
N ARG A 69 14.17 -3.87 26.92
CA ARG A 69 13.05 -4.52 26.26
C ARG A 69 12.32 -3.52 25.35
N ARG A 70 12.01 -3.95 24.12
CA ARG A 70 11.24 -3.19 23.14
C ARG A 70 9.74 -3.44 23.30
N VAL A 71 8.94 -2.38 23.22
CA VAL A 71 7.47 -2.42 23.36
C VAL A 71 6.79 -1.62 22.26
N LYS A 72 5.52 -1.96 21.96
CA LYS A 72 4.70 -1.21 21.01
C LYS A 72 4.15 0.10 21.61
N GLY A 73 4.22 1.17 20.84
CA GLY A 73 3.71 2.50 21.16
C GLY A 73 2.18 2.61 21.24
N PRO A 74 1.66 3.82 21.51
CA PRO A 74 0.26 4.15 21.32
C PRO A 74 -0.09 4.11 19.82
N ILE A 75 -1.27 3.58 19.47
CA ILE A 75 -1.74 3.53 18.08
C ILE A 75 -2.99 4.40 18.00
N GLY A 76 -2.93 5.49 17.23
CA GLY A 76 -4.02 6.44 17.08
C GLY A 76 -5.27 5.83 16.42
N TRP A 77 -6.46 6.29 16.82
CA TRP A 77 -7.74 5.78 16.30
C TRP A 77 -7.85 5.86 14.77
N LEU A 78 -7.29 6.91 14.16
CA LEU A 78 -7.25 7.13 12.71
C LEU A 78 -6.70 5.93 11.93
N ILE A 79 -5.70 5.22 12.46
CA ILE A 79 -5.10 4.05 11.80
C ILE A 79 -6.12 2.90 11.69
N TYR A 80 -6.99 2.73 12.69
CA TYR A 80 -8.08 1.75 12.63
C TYR A 80 -9.18 2.15 11.64
N THR A 81 -9.44 3.46 11.44
CA THR A 81 -10.42 3.88 10.43
C THR A 81 -9.90 3.59 9.01
N ILE A 82 -8.59 3.71 8.76
CA ILE A 82 -8.01 3.32 7.47
C ILE A 82 -8.10 1.80 7.26
N ALA A 83 -7.80 0.99 8.29
CA ALA A 83 -7.96 -0.46 8.24
C ALA A 83 -9.43 -0.92 8.04
N PHE A 84 -10.40 -0.16 8.55
CA PHE A 84 -11.83 -0.40 8.31
C PHE A 84 -12.23 -0.06 6.86
N ILE A 85 -11.72 1.04 6.29
CA ILE A 85 -11.96 1.39 4.88
C ILE A 85 -11.38 0.33 3.93
N GLU A 86 -10.18 -0.20 4.23
CA GLU A 86 -9.61 -1.36 3.52
C GLU A 86 -10.49 -2.61 3.67
N LEU A 87 -11.04 -2.92 4.85
CA LEU A 87 -11.99 -4.03 5.01
C LEU A 87 -13.22 -3.85 4.11
N CYS A 88 -13.76 -2.64 4.03
CA CYS A 88 -14.90 -2.33 3.15
C CYS A 88 -14.56 -2.46 1.65
N GLU A 89 -13.38 -2.00 1.21
CA GLU A 89 -12.94 -2.21 -0.18
C GLU A 89 -12.73 -3.71 -0.47
N ARG A 90 -12.13 -4.47 0.44
CA ARG A 90 -11.90 -5.92 0.25
C ARG A 90 -13.22 -6.69 0.19
N PHE A 91 -14.17 -6.36 1.08
CA PHE A 91 -15.53 -6.88 1.01
C PHE A 91 -16.19 -6.59 -0.34
N SER A 92 -16.16 -5.33 -0.79
CA SER A 92 -16.77 -4.93 -2.06
C SER A 92 -16.08 -5.60 -3.26
N TYR A 93 -14.75 -5.67 -3.27
CA TYR A 93 -13.97 -6.27 -4.36
C TYR A 93 -14.25 -7.77 -4.50
N TYR A 94 -14.13 -8.53 -3.42
CA TYR A 94 -14.32 -9.98 -3.48
C TYR A 94 -15.80 -10.36 -3.63
N GLY A 95 -16.71 -9.64 -2.98
CA GLY A 95 -18.16 -9.86 -3.12
C GLY A 95 -18.67 -9.59 -4.54
N THR A 96 -18.26 -8.49 -5.15
CA THR A 96 -18.70 -8.15 -6.52
C THR A 96 -18.11 -9.12 -7.56
N ASN A 97 -16.85 -9.53 -7.41
CA ASN A 97 -16.26 -10.53 -8.31
C ASN A 97 -16.90 -11.93 -8.17
N ALA A 98 -17.47 -12.28 -7.01
CA ALA A 98 -18.16 -13.57 -6.83
C ALA A 98 -19.44 -13.68 -7.70
N VAL A 99 -20.21 -12.58 -7.83
CA VAL A 99 -21.45 -12.58 -8.62
C VAL A 99 -21.25 -12.38 -10.12
N PHE A 100 -20.15 -11.74 -10.55
CA PHE A 100 -19.85 -11.49 -11.97
C PHE A 100 -19.93 -12.75 -12.84
N THR A 101 -19.34 -13.85 -12.39
CA THR A 101 -19.27 -15.09 -13.18
C THR A 101 -20.66 -15.59 -13.56
N ASN A 102 -21.58 -15.64 -12.58
CA ASN A 102 -22.96 -16.07 -12.76
C ASN A 102 -23.77 -15.06 -13.60
N PHE A 103 -23.68 -13.76 -13.27
CA PHE A 103 -24.41 -12.69 -13.96
C PHE A 103 -24.16 -12.65 -15.48
N ILE A 104 -22.90 -12.86 -15.89
CA ILE A 104 -22.51 -12.87 -17.31
C ILE A 104 -22.86 -14.20 -17.99
N GLN A 105 -22.60 -15.32 -17.29
CA GLN A 105 -22.69 -16.65 -17.88
C GLN A 105 -24.13 -17.13 -18.08
N GLN A 106 -24.97 -16.94 -17.06
CA GLN A 106 -26.26 -17.60 -16.95
C GLN A 106 -27.40 -16.76 -17.54
N PRO A 107 -28.48 -17.40 -18.02
CA PRO A 107 -29.69 -16.71 -18.44
C PRO A 107 -30.44 -16.11 -17.25
N LEU A 108 -31.37 -15.19 -17.55
CA LEU A 108 -32.34 -14.68 -16.59
C LEU A 108 -33.28 -15.83 -16.15
N PRO A 109 -33.46 -16.11 -14.83
CA PRO A 109 -34.32 -17.20 -14.38
C PRO A 109 -35.79 -17.01 -14.77
N ASP A 110 -36.49 -18.12 -15.09
CA ASP A 110 -37.89 -18.08 -15.52
C ASP A 110 -38.80 -17.35 -14.51
N GLY A 111 -39.49 -16.32 -14.97
CA GLY A 111 -40.36 -15.47 -14.14
C GLY A 111 -39.63 -14.44 -13.26
N SER A 112 -38.29 -14.45 -13.20
CA SER A 112 -37.50 -13.44 -12.50
C SER A 112 -37.30 -12.19 -13.36
N THR A 113 -37.54 -11.01 -12.80
CA THR A 113 -37.20 -9.73 -13.45
C THR A 113 -35.86 -9.15 -12.98
N THR A 114 -35.26 -9.71 -11.92
CA THR A 114 -34.09 -9.15 -11.21
C THR A 114 -32.82 -9.99 -11.34
N GLY A 115 -32.90 -11.19 -11.91
CA GLY A 115 -31.79 -12.14 -11.96
C GLY A 115 -31.58 -12.97 -10.68
N ALA A 116 -32.29 -12.65 -9.60
CA ALA A 116 -32.39 -13.52 -8.42
C ALA A 116 -33.21 -14.77 -8.77
N ALA A 117 -32.84 -15.91 -8.17
CA ALA A 117 -33.36 -17.23 -8.54
C ALA A 117 -34.04 -18.00 -7.40
N GLY A 118 -34.07 -17.44 -6.19
CA GLY A 118 -34.60 -18.12 -5.01
C GLY A 118 -33.63 -19.15 -4.43
N THR A 119 -33.97 -19.72 -3.27
CA THR A 119 -33.08 -20.56 -2.45
C THR A 119 -32.59 -21.88 -3.08
N PHE A 120 -33.03 -22.19 -4.30
CA PHE A 120 -32.67 -23.42 -5.03
C PHE A 120 -32.43 -23.20 -6.53
N GLY A 121 -32.54 -21.96 -7.02
CA GLY A 121 -32.26 -21.61 -8.41
C GLY A 121 -30.84 -21.08 -8.58
N GLN A 122 -30.37 -20.95 -9.82
CA GLN A 122 -29.08 -20.32 -10.13
C GLN A 122 -29.29 -18.89 -10.63
N ALA A 123 -28.71 -17.91 -9.94
CA ALA A 123 -28.78 -16.50 -10.33
C ALA A 123 -28.09 -16.24 -11.69
N GLY A 124 -28.64 -15.33 -12.50
CA GLY A 124 -28.20 -15.09 -13.87
C GLY A 124 -28.91 -13.90 -14.53
N ALA A 125 -28.41 -13.44 -15.69
CA ALA A 125 -29.02 -12.30 -16.39
C ALA A 125 -28.65 -12.23 -17.88
N LEU A 126 -27.36 -12.27 -18.22
CA LEU A 126 -26.91 -11.83 -19.55
C LEU A 126 -26.90 -12.91 -20.62
N ASP A 127 -26.91 -14.21 -20.28
CA ASP A 127 -26.81 -15.33 -21.22
C ASP A 127 -25.68 -15.14 -22.27
N LYS A 128 -24.43 -15.05 -21.79
CA LYS A 128 -23.24 -14.94 -22.65
C LYS A 128 -22.29 -16.13 -22.50
N GLY A 129 -22.66 -17.11 -21.67
CA GLY A 129 -21.92 -18.36 -21.49
C GLY A 129 -20.52 -18.19 -20.88
N GLN A 130 -19.82 -19.33 -20.76
CA GLN A 130 -18.54 -19.40 -20.04
C GLN A 130 -17.45 -18.53 -20.66
N GLN A 131 -17.35 -18.44 -21.99
CA GLN A 131 -16.24 -17.73 -22.65
C GLN A 131 -16.27 -16.22 -22.38
N ALA A 132 -17.43 -15.57 -22.51
CA ALA A 132 -17.57 -14.15 -22.20
C ALA A 132 -17.37 -13.87 -20.71
N SER A 133 -17.95 -14.72 -19.85
CA SER A 133 -17.81 -14.64 -18.39
C SER A 133 -16.34 -14.73 -17.94
N THR A 134 -15.61 -15.76 -18.38
CA THR A 134 -14.18 -15.91 -18.10
C THR A 134 -13.36 -14.74 -18.67
N GLY A 135 -13.65 -14.27 -19.89
CA GLY A 135 -12.94 -13.16 -20.52
C GLY A 135 -13.09 -11.84 -19.76
N LEU A 136 -14.31 -11.49 -19.35
CA LEU A 136 -14.61 -10.27 -18.59
C LEU A 136 -14.06 -10.34 -17.15
N THR A 137 -14.14 -11.49 -16.48
CA THR A 137 -13.57 -11.67 -15.13
C THR A 137 -12.04 -11.65 -15.14
N LEU A 138 -11.41 -12.21 -16.18
CA LEU A 138 -9.95 -12.12 -16.38
C LEU A 138 -9.51 -10.69 -16.74
N PHE A 139 -10.28 -9.97 -17.56
CA PHE A 139 -10.06 -8.53 -17.81
C PHE A 139 -10.19 -7.70 -16.53
N SER A 140 -11.25 -7.90 -15.73
CA SER A 140 -11.45 -7.23 -14.44
C SER A 140 -10.26 -7.45 -13.51
N SER A 141 -9.77 -8.68 -13.44
CA SER A 141 -8.59 -9.07 -12.65
C SER A 141 -7.33 -8.36 -13.16
N PHE A 142 -7.03 -8.47 -14.46
CA PHE A 142 -5.89 -7.80 -15.10
C PHE A 142 -5.91 -6.28 -14.85
N TRP A 143 -7.06 -5.64 -15.08
CA TRP A 143 -7.23 -4.20 -14.91
C TRP A 143 -7.01 -3.76 -13.46
N SER A 144 -7.52 -4.54 -12.50
CA SER A 144 -7.35 -4.31 -11.05
C SER A 144 -5.92 -4.55 -10.53
N TYR A 145 -5.06 -5.24 -11.31
CA TYR A 145 -3.62 -5.38 -11.03
C TYR A 145 -2.74 -4.42 -11.85
N PHE A 146 -3.22 -3.94 -13.00
CA PHE A 146 -2.53 -2.94 -13.82
C PHE A 146 -2.71 -1.51 -13.29
N MET A 147 -3.94 -1.12 -12.94
CA MET A 147 -4.26 0.23 -12.46
C MET A 147 -3.53 0.69 -11.18
N PRO A 148 -3.12 -0.17 -10.24
CA PRO A 148 -2.19 0.20 -9.16
C PRO A 148 -0.89 0.84 -9.63
N LEU A 149 -0.33 0.44 -10.78
CA LEU A 149 0.92 1.00 -11.30
C LEU A 149 0.75 2.48 -11.65
N LEU A 150 -0.35 2.82 -12.32
CA LEU A 150 -0.70 4.21 -12.65
C LEU A 150 -1.10 4.99 -11.38
N GLY A 151 -1.81 4.35 -10.45
CA GLY A 151 -2.24 4.93 -9.19
C GLY A 151 -1.10 5.30 -8.24
N GLY A 152 -0.04 4.49 -8.17
CA GLY A 152 1.19 4.81 -7.45
C GLY A 152 1.93 5.96 -8.12
N TYR A 153 2.23 5.84 -9.41
CA TYR A 153 2.93 6.87 -10.19
C TYR A 153 2.27 8.26 -10.06
N LEU A 154 0.94 8.33 -10.16
CA LEU A 154 0.18 9.58 -10.06
C LEU A 154 0.17 10.18 -8.66
N ALA A 155 0.15 9.34 -7.62
CA ALA A 155 0.25 9.77 -6.24
C ALA A 155 1.63 10.33 -5.89
N ASP A 156 2.70 9.62 -6.24
CA ASP A 156 4.06 10.02 -5.90
C ASP A 156 4.58 11.17 -6.78
N SER A 157 4.08 11.32 -8.02
CA SER A 157 4.54 12.37 -8.95
C SER A 157 3.74 13.68 -8.92
N TYR A 158 2.45 13.66 -8.57
CA TYR A 158 1.57 14.83 -8.75
C TYR A 158 0.58 15.10 -7.61
N TRP A 159 -0.08 14.09 -7.07
CA TRP A 159 -1.30 14.29 -6.25
C TRP A 159 -1.10 14.11 -4.74
N GLY A 160 -0.14 13.28 -4.32
CA GLY A 160 -0.01 12.79 -2.96
C GLY A 160 -1.03 11.69 -2.63
N LYS A 161 -0.59 10.69 -1.86
CA LYS A 161 -1.34 9.44 -1.59
C LYS A 161 -2.77 9.67 -1.10
N TYR A 162 -2.97 10.61 -0.17
CA TYR A 162 -4.29 10.97 0.36
C TYR A 162 -5.29 11.40 -0.74
N LYS A 163 -4.87 12.24 -1.71
CA LYS A 163 -5.76 12.69 -2.78
C LYS A 163 -6.07 11.57 -3.76
N THR A 164 -5.07 10.77 -4.15
CA THR A 164 -5.27 9.64 -5.07
C THR A 164 -6.19 8.58 -4.48
N ILE A 165 -6.12 8.34 -3.16
CA ILE A 165 -7.06 7.48 -2.43
C ILE A 165 -8.49 8.03 -2.51
N HIS A 166 -8.71 9.32 -2.27
CA HIS A 166 -10.04 9.92 -2.34
C HIS A 166 -10.63 9.88 -3.76
N VAL A 167 -9.83 10.20 -4.78
CA VAL A 167 -10.25 10.07 -6.18
C VAL A 167 -10.54 8.60 -6.53
N GLY A 168 -9.69 7.67 -6.07
CA GLY A 168 -9.88 6.23 -6.24
C GLY A 168 -11.20 5.73 -5.65
N ILE A 169 -11.53 6.12 -4.42
CA ILE A 169 -12.80 5.77 -3.77
C ILE A 169 -14.00 6.35 -4.53
N VAL A 170 -13.95 7.62 -4.97
CA VAL A 170 -15.03 8.23 -5.76
C VAL A 170 -15.23 7.53 -7.10
N VAL A 171 -14.14 7.23 -7.81
CA VAL A 171 -14.17 6.50 -9.08
C VAL A 171 -14.66 5.06 -8.90
N ALA A 172 -14.27 4.38 -7.81
CA ALA A 172 -14.78 3.06 -7.46
C ALA A 172 -16.29 3.10 -7.14
N MET A 173 -16.79 4.11 -6.42
CA MET A 173 -18.23 4.28 -6.17
C MET A 173 -19.01 4.48 -7.48
N VAL A 174 -18.51 5.31 -8.40
CA VAL A 174 -19.11 5.46 -9.74
C VAL A 174 -19.11 4.13 -10.50
N GLY A 175 -18.03 3.35 -10.43
CA GLY A 175 -17.96 2.00 -10.99
C GLY A 175 -19.04 1.07 -10.45
N HIS A 176 -19.20 0.98 -9.12
CA HIS A 176 -20.26 0.18 -8.49
C HIS A 176 -21.67 0.66 -8.89
N ILE A 177 -21.92 1.98 -8.96
CA ILE A 177 -23.21 2.52 -9.40
C ILE A 177 -23.54 2.08 -10.83
N ILE A 178 -22.56 2.13 -11.75
CA ILE A 178 -22.74 1.67 -13.14
C ILE A 178 -22.99 0.15 -13.19
N LEU A 179 -22.26 -0.64 -12.38
CA LEU A 179 -22.48 -2.09 -12.28
C LEU A 179 -23.89 -2.42 -11.74
N ILE A 180 -24.36 -1.71 -10.70
CA ILE A 180 -25.74 -1.85 -10.18
C ILE A 180 -26.76 -1.47 -11.25
N VAL A 181 -26.55 -0.37 -11.99
CA VAL A 181 -27.43 0.04 -13.11
C VAL A 181 -27.49 -1.03 -14.20
N SER A 182 -26.38 -1.71 -14.51
CA SER A 182 -26.37 -2.81 -15.48
C SER A 182 -27.23 -4.03 -15.07
N ALA A 183 -27.48 -4.18 -13.76
CA ALA A 183 -28.31 -5.23 -13.18
C ALA A 183 -29.76 -4.78 -12.86
N LEU A 184 -30.18 -3.59 -13.27
CA LEU A 184 -31.59 -3.17 -13.10
C LEU A 184 -32.50 -3.84 -14.14
N PRO A 185 -33.74 -4.24 -13.78
CA PRO A 185 -34.66 -4.92 -14.70
C PRO A 185 -34.86 -4.24 -16.08
N PRO A 186 -35.02 -2.91 -16.19
CA PRO A 186 -35.18 -2.24 -17.49
C PRO A 186 -33.93 -2.29 -18.38
N VAL A 187 -32.76 -2.49 -17.77
CA VAL A 187 -31.46 -2.56 -18.44
C VAL A 187 -31.16 -4.00 -18.86
N ILE A 188 -31.39 -4.99 -17.98
CA ILE A 188 -31.29 -6.43 -18.29
C ILE A 188 -32.19 -6.80 -19.48
N ALA A 189 -33.38 -6.20 -19.59
CA ALA A 189 -34.30 -6.37 -20.72
C ALA A 189 -33.70 -6.02 -22.10
N ASN A 190 -32.53 -5.37 -22.14
CA ASN A 190 -31.73 -5.14 -23.34
C ASN A 190 -30.32 -5.75 -23.15
N PRO A 191 -30.11 -7.06 -23.35
CA PRO A 191 -28.88 -7.75 -22.95
C PRO A 191 -27.57 -7.16 -23.50
N SER A 192 -27.60 -6.61 -24.72
CA SER A 192 -26.44 -5.91 -25.32
C SER A 192 -26.14 -4.57 -24.63
N GLY A 193 -27.18 -3.86 -24.18
CA GLY A 193 -27.06 -2.62 -23.41
C GLY A 193 -26.57 -2.88 -21.98
N ALA A 194 -27.10 -3.92 -21.33
CA ALA A 194 -26.63 -4.37 -20.02
C ALA A 194 -25.14 -4.78 -20.06
N LEU A 195 -24.73 -5.59 -21.04
CA LEU A 195 -23.32 -5.99 -21.23
C LEU A 195 -22.40 -4.78 -21.48
N GLY A 196 -22.83 -3.80 -22.26
CA GLY A 196 -22.09 -2.56 -22.48
C GLY A 196 -21.96 -1.71 -21.22
N CYS A 197 -23.06 -1.53 -20.49
CA CYS A 197 -23.09 -0.82 -19.21
C CYS A 197 -22.17 -1.48 -18.17
N PHE A 198 -22.29 -2.80 -18.02
CA PHE A 198 -21.43 -3.63 -17.16
C PHE A 198 -19.94 -3.46 -17.51
N SER A 199 -19.59 -3.52 -18.80
CA SER A 199 -18.21 -3.38 -19.27
C SER A 199 -17.62 -2.00 -18.94
N VAL A 200 -18.40 -0.93 -19.07
CA VAL A 200 -17.99 0.42 -18.63
C VAL A 200 -17.84 0.46 -17.10
N GLY A 201 -18.75 -0.18 -16.36
CA GLY A 201 -18.68 -0.32 -14.91
C GLY A 201 -17.38 -0.95 -14.42
N LEU A 202 -16.93 -2.05 -15.05
CA LEU A 202 -15.64 -2.70 -14.76
C LEU A 202 -14.45 -1.76 -14.95
N ILE A 203 -14.47 -0.92 -15.99
CA ILE A 203 -13.37 0.01 -16.28
C ILE A 203 -13.24 1.05 -15.17
N PHE A 204 -14.34 1.73 -14.80
CA PHE A 204 -14.35 2.69 -13.70
C PHE A 204 -14.02 2.02 -12.36
N PHE A 205 -14.61 0.86 -12.06
CA PHE A 205 -14.36 0.10 -10.83
C PHE A 205 -12.87 -0.25 -10.66
N GLY A 206 -12.23 -0.85 -11.67
CA GLY A 206 -10.82 -1.23 -11.60
C GLY A 206 -9.84 -0.05 -11.55
N ILE A 207 -10.20 1.10 -12.15
CA ILE A 207 -9.43 2.35 -11.97
C ILE A 207 -9.44 2.76 -10.49
N GLY A 208 -10.64 2.79 -9.88
CA GLY A 208 -10.81 3.21 -8.49
C GLY A 208 -10.11 2.28 -7.50
N VAL A 209 -10.30 0.96 -7.66
CA VAL A 209 -9.59 -0.09 -6.91
C VAL A 209 -8.08 0.07 -7.05
N GLY A 210 -7.57 0.28 -8.26
CA GLY A 210 -6.13 0.44 -8.48
C GLY A 210 -5.54 1.66 -7.77
N PHE A 211 -6.18 2.81 -7.92
CA PHE A 211 -5.75 4.07 -7.30
C PHE A 211 -5.77 4.02 -5.77
N PHE A 212 -6.75 3.33 -5.20
CA PHE A 212 -6.83 3.05 -3.76
C PHE A 212 -5.71 2.11 -3.30
N LYS A 213 -5.61 0.92 -3.92
CA LYS A 213 -4.77 -0.20 -3.50
C LYS A 213 -3.27 0.09 -3.52
N ALA A 214 -2.79 0.93 -4.44
CA ALA A 214 -1.39 1.33 -4.50
C ALA A 214 -0.94 2.22 -3.31
N ASN A 215 -1.88 2.96 -2.73
CA ASN A 215 -1.58 4.11 -1.86
C ASN A 215 -1.98 3.91 -0.40
N ILE A 216 -3.01 3.10 -0.15
CA ILE A 216 -3.64 2.92 1.15
C ILE A 216 -2.68 2.33 2.21
N SER A 217 -1.87 1.34 1.83
CA SER A 217 -0.92 0.68 2.73
C SER A 217 0.28 1.58 3.11
N PRO A 218 1.02 2.20 2.17
CA PRO A 218 2.06 3.19 2.51
C PRO A 218 1.56 4.34 3.39
N MET A 219 0.33 4.85 3.14
CA MET A 219 -0.23 5.94 3.94
C MET A 219 -0.43 5.55 5.42
N ILE A 220 -0.62 4.27 5.75
CA ILE A 220 -0.72 3.82 7.15
C ILE A 220 0.63 3.94 7.88
N ALA A 221 1.73 3.62 7.21
CA ALA A 221 3.08 3.80 7.76
C ALA A 221 3.38 5.30 7.93
N GLU A 222 3.19 6.10 6.87
CA GLU A 222 3.38 7.56 6.89
C GLU A 222 2.60 8.24 8.04
N GLN A 223 1.36 7.82 8.30
CA GLN A 223 0.53 8.35 9.39
C GLN A 223 1.03 8.00 10.80
N TYR A 224 1.76 6.89 10.97
CA TYR A 224 2.37 6.54 12.25
C TYR A 224 3.76 7.18 12.41
N GLU A 225 4.59 7.16 11.36
CA GLU A 225 5.92 7.77 11.35
C GLU A 225 5.86 9.28 11.60
N ALA A 226 4.84 9.97 11.07
CA ALA A 226 4.59 11.39 11.35
C ALA A 226 4.23 11.69 12.83
N GLN A 227 3.85 10.68 13.64
CA GLN A 227 3.52 10.83 15.06
C GLN A 227 4.64 10.32 15.99
N GLN A 228 5.38 9.29 15.56
CA GLN A 228 6.41 8.60 16.34
C GLN A 228 7.60 8.24 15.42
N PRO A 229 8.40 9.22 14.94
CA PRO A 229 9.45 8.99 13.93
C PRO A 229 10.72 8.30 14.46
N ARG A 230 10.85 8.13 15.79
CA ARG A 230 12.04 7.62 16.46
C ARG A 230 11.67 6.72 17.63
N ALA A 231 12.58 5.84 18.00
CA ALA A 231 12.47 5.06 19.22
C ALA A 231 12.73 5.96 20.45
N VAL A 232 11.89 5.86 21.48
CA VAL A 232 11.98 6.68 22.70
C VAL A 232 11.93 5.80 23.95
N ILE A 233 12.71 6.15 24.97
CA ILE A 233 12.67 5.47 26.27
C ILE A 233 11.39 5.89 27.00
N LYS A 234 10.76 4.93 27.68
CA LYS A 234 9.62 5.19 28.56
C LYS A 234 9.69 4.33 29.81
N VAL A 235 9.40 4.92 30.96
CA VAL A 235 9.23 4.19 32.22
C VAL A 235 7.79 3.67 32.30
N LEU A 236 7.60 2.36 32.53
CA LEU A 236 6.29 1.78 32.81
C LEU A 236 5.79 2.14 34.22
N LYS A 237 4.51 1.90 34.49
CA LYS A 237 3.93 1.91 35.85
C LYS A 237 4.59 0.90 36.81
N SER A 238 5.39 -0.05 36.30
CA SER A 238 6.21 -1.00 37.05
C SER A 238 7.61 -0.48 37.41
N GLY A 239 8.01 0.72 36.96
CA GLY A 239 9.37 1.25 37.11
C GLY A 239 10.38 0.78 36.07
N GLU A 240 10.01 -0.18 35.22
CA GLU A 240 10.85 -0.70 34.13
C GLU A 240 11.06 0.36 33.04
N ARG A 241 12.32 0.65 32.66
CA ARG A 241 12.66 1.41 31.44
C ARG A 241 12.55 0.49 30.23
N VAL A 242 11.79 0.90 29.22
CA VAL A 242 11.62 0.18 27.95
C VAL A 242 11.77 1.12 26.77
N ILE A 243 12.10 0.54 25.62
CA ILE A 243 12.17 1.26 24.34
C ILE A 243 10.83 1.13 23.63
N VAL A 244 10.16 2.25 23.37
CA VAL A 244 9.02 2.29 22.45
C VAL A 244 9.57 2.28 21.03
N ASP A 245 9.54 1.12 20.37
CA ASP A 245 10.11 0.94 19.04
C ASP A 245 9.03 1.21 17.96
N PRO A 246 9.23 2.19 17.05
CA PRO A 246 8.26 2.51 16.01
C PRO A 246 8.14 1.38 14.97
N VAL A 247 9.22 0.68 14.63
CA VAL A 247 9.22 -0.43 13.66
C VAL A 247 8.43 -1.62 14.20
N LEU A 248 8.61 -1.94 15.48
CA LEU A 248 7.76 -2.92 16.18
C LEU A 248 6.28 -2.50 16.18
N THR A 249 6.00 -1.21 16.33
CA THR A 249 4.62 -0.71 16.38
C THR A 249 3.96 -0.73 15.00
N ILE A 250 4.67 -0.32 13.96
CA ILE A 250 4.28 -0.44 12.54
C ILE A 250 4.03 -1.91 12.19
N SER A 251 4.86 -2.84 12.67
CA SER A 251 4.65 -4.28 12.48
C SER A 251 3.35 -4.79 13.11
N VAL A 252 3.02 -4.33 14.33
CA VAL A 252 1.75 -4.64 15.01
C VAL A 252 0.55 -3.99 14.30
N ILE A 253 0.72 -2.79 13.73
CA ILE A 253 -0.28 -2.12 12.89
C ILE A 253 -0.55 -2.97 11.63
N TYR A 254 0.50 -3.40 10.92
CA TYR A 254 0.35 -4.24 9.72
C TYR A 254 -0.28 -5.60 10.02
N MET A 255 0.08 -6.30 11.11
CA MET A 255 -0.60 -7.54 11.49
C MET A 255 -2.12 -7.35 11.68
N ARG A 256 -2.53 -6.22 12.25
CA ARG A 256 -3.95 -5.88 12.43
C ARG A 256 -4.60 -5.53 11.09
N TYR A 257 -3.94 -4.70 10.29
CA TYR A 257 -4.38 -4.34 8.94
C TYR A 257 -4.64 -5.56 8.05
N TYR A 258 -3.71 -6.52 8.01
CA TYR A 258 -3.88 -7.78 7.27
C TYR A 258 -4.99 -8.68 7.84
N PHE A 259 -5.26 -8.63 9.16
CA PHE A 259 -6.44 -9.28 9.74
C PHE A 259 -7.75 -8.66 9.22
N PHE A 260 -7.84 -7.32 9.18
CA PHE A 260 -9.00 -6.61 8.60
C PHE A 260 -9.20 -6.95 7.11
N ILE A 261 -8.12 -7.04 6.32
CA ILE A 261 -8.14 -7.50 4.92
C ILE A 261 -8.72 -8.91 4.79
N ASN A 262 -8.22 -9.85 5.59
CA ASN A 262 -8.63 -11.24 5.53
C ASN A 262 -10.10 -11.43 5.93
N VAL A 263 -10.57 -10.69 6.95
CA VAL A 263 -11.99 -10.67 7.33
C VAL A 263 -12.85 -10.09 6.21
N GLY A 264 -12.47 -8.95 5.62
CA GLY A 264 -13.23 -8.35 4.50
C GLY A 264 -13.34 -9.27 3.29
N SER A 265 -12.22 -9.90 2.90
CA SER A 265 -12.19 -10.88 1.82
C SER A 265 -13.07 -12.11 2.10
N LEU A 266 -12.97 -12.70 3.29
CA LEU A 266 -13.74 -13.88 3.67
C LEU A 266 -15.24 -13.60 3.71
N VAL A 267 -15.64 -12.50 4.36
CA VAL A 267 -17.06 -12.11 4.48
C VAL A 267 -17.63 -11.75 3.10
N GLY A 268 -16.87 -11.07 2.25
CA GLY A 268 -17.28 -10.75 0.88
C GLY A 268 -17.53 -12.01 0.03
N GLN A 269 -16.62 -12.99 0.08
CA GLN A 269 -16.77 -14.23 -0.69
C GLN A 269 -17.93 -15.10 -0.19
N ILE A 270 -18.10 -15.27 1.13
CA ILE A 270 -19.18 -16.10 1.68
C ILE A 270 -20.54 -15.46 1.41
N SER A 271 -20.74 -14.20 1.81
CA SER A 271 -22.07 -13.55 1.71
C SER A 271 -22.59 -13.45 0.27
N MET A 272 -21.73 -13.14 -0.70
CA MET A 272 -22.13 -13.02 -2.11
C MET A 272 -22.07 -14.36 -2.86
N GLY A 273 -21.26 -15.32 -2.42
CA GLY A 273 -21.24 -16.68 -2.94
C GLY A 273 -22.51 -17.45 -2.58
N GLU A 274 -22.93 -17.38 -1.32
CA GLU A 274 -24.21 -17.96 -0.86
C GLU A 274 -25.42 -17.20 -1.42
N SER A 275 -25.31 -15.89 -1.70
CA SER A 275 -26.39 -15.15 -2.37
C SER A 275 -26.61 -15.55 -3.86
N GLY A 276 -25.81 -16.48 -4.40
CA GLY A 276 -26.15 -17.21 -5.62
C GLY A 276 -27.16 -18.35 -5.42
N MET A 277 -27.58 -18.60 -4.17
CA MET A 277 -28.49 -19.64 -3.68
C MET A 277 -29.58 -19.06 -2.75
N VAL A 278 -30.03 -17.81 -2.97
CA VAL A 278 -31.07 -17.11 -2.17
C VAL A 278 -32.05 -16.35 -3.07
#